data_AF-A0A2W2D0L1-F1
#
_entry.id   AF-A0A2W2D0L1-F1
#
_cell.length_a   1.000
_cell.length_b   1.000
_cell.length_c   1.000
_cell.angle_alpha   90.00
_cell.angle_beta   90.00
_cell.angle_gamma   90.00
#
_symmetry.space_group_name_H-M   'P 1'
#
loop_
_entity.id
_entity.type
_entity.pdbx_description
1 polymer ?
#
loop_
_entity_poly.entity_id
_entity_poly.type
_entity_poly.pdbx_seq_one_letter_code
_entity_poly.pdbx_strand_id
1 'polypeptide(L)'
;MSGRRIVVVLDNVGRVEQIRPLLRTVPGAVVLVTTRTRFVGLEVGPPESLPVMTTDEGLALLASTAGAHRVWAEGAAAAEVVRLCGQLPLAIRLAGAGWRTGAVGR
;
A
#
# COMPACT_ATOMS: atom_id res chain seq x y z
N MET A 1 15.47 2.23 -27.85
CA MET A 1 15.73 1.31 -26.72
C MET A 1 16.05 -0.11 -27.21
N SER A 2 16.70 -0.29 -28.37
CA SER A 2 16.99 -1.65 -28.87
C SER A 2 17.96 -2.40 -27.96
N GLY A 3 17.61 -3.64 -27.63
CA GLY A 3 18.47 -4.59 -26.91
C GLY A 3 18.46 -4.50 -25.39
N ARG A 4 17.63 -3.63 -24.76
CA ARG A 4 17.55 -3.51 -23.30
C ARG A 4 16.22 -4.02 -22.76
N ARG A 5 16.28 -4.84 -21.70
CA ARG A 5 15.12 -5.17 -20.86
C ARG A 5 14.84 -3.99 -19.95
N ILE A 6 13.63 -3.43 -20.00
CA ILE A 6 13.27 -2.21 -19.28
C ILE A 6 11.99 -2.44 -18.48
N VAL A 7 11.93 -1.87 -17.29
CA VAL A 7 10.70 -1.80 -16.49
C VAL A 7 10.29 -0.33 -16.40
N VAL A 8 9.05 -0.05 -16.75
CA VAL A 8 8.43 1.28 -16.64
C VAL A 8 7.40 1.22 -15.53
N VAL A 9 7.52 2.11 -14.54
CA VAL A 9 6.57 2.21 -13.43
C VAL A 9 5.79 3.52 -13.58
N LEU A 10 4.46 3.38 -13.70
CA LEU A 10 3.53 4.51 -13.79
C LEU A 10 2.75 4.56 -12.49
N ASP A 11 3.14 5.48 -11.62
CA ASP A 11 2.54 5.61 -10.30
C ASP A 11 1.31 6.52 -10.31
N ASN A 12 0.26 6.12 -9.59
CA ASN A 12 -0.95 6.88 -9.33
C ASN A 12 -1.62 7.42 -10.61
N VAL A 13 -1.77 6.54 -11.61
CA VAL A 13 -2.46 6.89 -12.86
C VAL A 13 -3.95 7.10 -12.56
N GLY A 14 -4.48 8.27 -12.94
CA GLY A 14 -5.86 8.63 -12.70
C GLY A 14 -6.81 8.27 -13.85
N ARG A 15 -6.30 8.22 -15.08
CA ARG A 15 -7.11 7.99 -16.29
C ARG A 15 -6.34 7.21 -17.37
N VAL A 16 -7.05 6.38 -18.12
CA VAL A 16 -6.49 5.47 -19.13
C VAL A 16 -5.74 6.21 -20.24
N GLU A 17 -6.19 7.41 -20.59
CA GLU A 17 -5.62 8.21 -21.68
C GLU A 17 -4.19 8.66 -21.37
N GLN A 18 -3.78 8.67 -20.09
CA GLN A 18 -2.38 8.96 -19.70
C GLN A 18 -1.42 7.86 -20.15
N ILE A 19 -1.91 6.61 -20.28
CA ILE A 19 -1.05 5.43 -20.47
C ILE A 19 -1.21 4.77 -21.84
N ARG A 20 -2.33 4.97 -22.55
CA ARG A 20 -2.55 4.42 -23.90
C ARG A 20 -1.37 4.60 -24.86
N PRO A 21 -0.69 5.77 -24.93
CA PRO A 21 0.46 5.95 -25.81
C PRO A 21 1.70 5.12 -25.43
N LEU A 22 1.85 4.78 -24.14
CA LEU A 22 3.00 4.05 -23.59
C LEU A 22 2.86 2.53 -23.72
N LEU A 23 1.62 2.04 -23.79
CA LEU A 23 1.32 0.61 -23.88
C LEU A 23 1.60 0.01 -25.28
N ARG A 24 1.74 0.85 -26.31
CA ARG A 24 1.85 0.39 -27.71
C ARG A 24 3.28 0.27 -28.25
N THR A 25 4.31 0.55 -27.46
CA THR A 25 5.57 1.07 -28.06
C THR A 25 6.89 0.49 -27.54
N VAL A 26 6.92 -0.50 -26.64
CA VAL A 26 8.22 -0.99 -26.13
C VAL A 26 8.35 -2.52 -26.16
N PRO A 27 8.83 -3.08 -27.29
CA PRO A 27 9.24 -4.48 -27.36
C PRO A 27 10.27 -4.79 -26.26
N GLY A 28 10.00 -5.79 -25.42
CA GLY A 28 10.90 -6.23 -24.34
C GLY A 28 10.83 -5.41 -23.04
N ALA A 29 9.82 -4.55 -22.87
CA ALA A 29 9.58 -3.88 -21.60
C ALA A 29 8.35 -4.41 -20.84
N VAL A 30 8.44 -4.32 -19.51
CA VAL A 30 7.33 -4.54 -18.58
C VAL A 30 6.83 -3.18 -18.10
N VAL A 31 5.52 -2.96 -18.13
CA VAL A 31 4.89 -1.75 -17.62
C VAL A 31 4.07 -2.11 -16.37
N LEU A 32 4.46 -1.56 -15.22
CA LEU A 32 3.71 -1.66 -13.97
C LEU A 32 2.94 -0.36 -13.76
N VAL A 33 1.63 -0.46 -13.59
CA VAL A 33 0.76 0.70 -13.34
C VAL A 33 0.12 0.55 -11.98
N THR A 34 0.22 1.60 -11.14
CA THR A 34 -0.59 1.71 -9.93
C THR A 34 -1.72 2.71 -10.18
N THR A 35 -2.89 2.43 -9.64
CA THR A 35 -4.07 3.28 -9.78
C THR A 35 -5.02 3.06 -8.61
N ARG A 36 -5.89 4.04 -8.37
CA ARG A 36 -6.98 3.97 -7.39
C ARG A 36 -8.35 3.73 -8.04
N THR A 37 -8.42 3.73 -9.37
CA THR A 37 -9.66 3.52 -10.12
C THR A 37 -9.53 2.31 -11.02
N ARG A 38 -10.63 1.57 -11.24
CA ARG A 38 -10.62 0.46 -12.19
C ARG A 38 -10.75 1.02 -13.61
N PHE A 39 -9.81 0.67 -14.47
CA PHE A 39 -9.87 0.98 -15.89
C PHE A 39 -10.66 -0.10 -16.63
N VAL A 40 -11.88 0.23 -17.03
CA VAL A 40 -12.72 -0.66 -17.85
C VAL A 40 -12.29 -0.55 -19.31
N GLY A 41 -12.23 -1.67 -20.02
CA GLY A 41 -11.95 -1.70 -21.47
C GLY A 41 -10.48 -1.39 -21.83
N LEU A 42 -9.56 -1.54 -20.89
CA LEU A 42 -8.14 -1.56 -21.19
C LEU A 42 -7.75 -3.00 -21.56
N GLU A 43 -7.23 -3.20 -22.78
CA GLU A 43 -6.71 -4.49 -23.26
C GLU A 43 -5.32 -4.79 -22.64
N VAL A 44 -5.22 -4.63 -21.32
CA VAL A 44 -4.11 -5.11 -20.51
C VAL A 44 -4.66 -6.20 -19.61
N GLY A 45 -3.79 -7.07 -19.07
CA GLY A 45 -4.21 -8.13 -18.15
C GLY A 45 -5.11 -7.63 -17.00
N PRO A 46 -5.84 -8.53 -16.33
CA PRO A 46 -6.73 -8.16 -15.24
C PRO A 46 -5.98 -7.36 -14.16
N PRO A 47 -6.61 -6.34 -13.55
CA PRO A 47 -5.97 -5.55 -12.51
C PRO A 47 -5.76 -6.40 -11.25
N GLU A 48 -4.58 -6.29 -10.65
CA GLU A 48 -4.30 -6.88 -9.35
C GLU A 48 -4.76 -5.92 -8.23
N SER A 49 -5.68 -6.40 -7.40
CA SER A 49 -6.20 -5.63 -6.26
C SER A 49 -5.37 -5.96 -5.02
N LEU A 50 -4.74 -4.96 -4.42
CA LEU A 50 -4.03 -5.14 -3.17
C LEU A 50 -5.03 -5.25 -2.00
N PRO A 51 -5.05 -6.36 -1.25
CA PRO A 51 -5.91 -6.50 -0.08
C PRO A 51 -5.45 -5.56 1.04
N VAL A 52 -6.32 -5.36 2.03
CA VAL A 52 -5.89 -4.82 3.33
C VAL A 52 -4.94 -5.80 4.02
N MET A 53 -4.20 -5.33 5.02
CA MET A 53 -3.33 -6.21 5.80
C MET A 53 -4.15 -7.21 6.63
N THR A 54 -3.54 -8.34 6.93
CA THR A 54 -3.99 -9.18 8.05
C THR A 54 -3.79 -8.45 9.38
N THR A 55 -4.45 -8.91 10.44
CA THR A 55 -4.24 -8.36 11.79
C THR A 55 -2.77 -8.47 12.22
N ASP A 56 -2.12 -9.60 11.95
CA ASP A 56 -0.73 -9.85 12.35
C ASP A 56 0.25 -8.94 11.60
N GLU A 57 0.06 -8.74 10.30
CA GLU A 57 0.83 -7.76 9.51
C GLU A 57 0.60 -6.33 10.03
N GLY A 58 -0.64 -6.00 10.40
CA GLY A 58 -0.97 -4.71 10.98
C GLY A 58 -0.32 -4.47 12.34
N LEU A 59 -0.28 -5.50 13.20
CA LEU A 59 0.41 -5.47 14.50
C LEU A 59 1.92 -5.32 14.31
N ALA A 60 2.50 -6.03 13.34
CA ALA A 60 3.91 -5.89 13.01
C ALA A 60 4.25 -4.47 12.53
N LEU A 61 3.39 -3.90 11.67
CA LEU A 61 3.56 -2.51 11.21
C LEU A 61 3.40 -1.51 12.35
N LEU A 62 2.43 -1.71 13.23
CA LEU A 62 2.24 -0.88 14.42
C LEU A 62 3.46 -0.95 15.34
N ALA A 63 3.99 -2.16 15.59
CA ALA A 63 5.19 -2.38 16.40
C ALA A 63 6.42 -1.69 15.81
N SER A 64 6.61 -1.73 14.49
CA SER A 64 7.70 -1.01 13.81
C SER A 64 7.60 0.51 13.92
N THR A 65 6.39 1.05 14.18
CA THR A 65 6.15 2.50 14.25
C THR A 65 6.12 3.04 15.68
N ALA A 66 5.48 2.30 16.60
CA ALA A 66 5.26 2.69 18.00
C ALA A 66 6.23 2.01 18.99
N GLY A 67 6.97 0.99 18.54
CA GLY A 67 7.86 0.16 19.35
C GLY A 67 7.22 -1.16 19.77
N ALA A 68 7.93 -2.27 19.53
CA ALA A 68 7.44 -3.63 19.79
C ALA A 68 7.08 -3.87 21.26
N HIS A 69 7.88 -3.35 22.20
CA HIS A 69 7.63 -3.50 23.63
C HIS A 69 6.23 -2.99 24.04
N ARG A 70 5.82 -1.82 23.54
CA ARG A 70 4.52 -1.23 23.86
C ARG A 70 3.37 -2.02 23.25
N VAL A 71 3.51 -2.42 21.97
CA VAL A 71 2.51 -3.23 21.28
C VAL A 71 2.30 -4.59 21.96
N TRP A 72 3.35 -5.22 22.48
CA TRP A 72 3.23 -6.48 23.20
C TRP A 72 2.66 -6.30 24.62
N ALA A 73 3.09 -5.25 25.33
CA ALA A 73 2.54 -4.94 26.66
C ALA A 73 1.04 -4.62 26.62
N GLU A 74 0.57 -4.00 25.52
CA GLU A 74 -0.81 -3.56 25.33
C GLU A 74 -1.50 -4.33 24.18
N GLY A 75 -1.26 -5.64 24.05
CA GLY A 75 -1.66 -6.44 22.89
C GLY A 75 -3.13 -6.32 22.47
N ALA A 76 -4.07 -6.32 23.42
CA ALA A 76 -5.49 -6.18 23.12
C ALA A 76 -5.83 -4.79 22.56
N ALA A 77 -5.26 -3.72 23.14
CA ALA A 77 -5.44 -2.36 22.63
C ALA A 77 -4.77 -2.18 21.26
N ALA A 78 -3.61 -2.79 21.04
CA ALA A 78 -2.91 -2.76 19.77
C ALA A 78 -3.72 -3.42 18.65
N ALA A 79 -4.30 -4.59 18.93
CA ALA A 79 -5.20 -5.27 18.00
C ALA A 79 -6.43 -4.41 17.67
N GLU A 80 -6.99 -3.74 18.67
CA GLU A 80 -8.14 -2.86 18.49
C GLU A 80 -7.80 -1.63 17.62
N VAL A 81 -6.63 -1.03 17.80
CA VAL A 81 -6.19 0.07 16.94
C VAL A 81 -5.98 -0.39 15.49
N VAL A 82 -5.37 -1.57 15.28
CA VAL A 82 -5.21 -2.14 13.93
C VAL A 82 -6.58 -2.36 13.27
N ARG A 83 -7.56 -2.87 14.04
CA ARG A 83 -8.94 -3.06 13.59
C ARG A 83 -9.63 -1.74 13.25
N LEU A 84 -9.51 -0.72 14.11
CA LEU A 84 -10.08 0.62 13.89
C LEU A 84 -9.45 1.33 12.69
N CYS A 85 -8.18 1.05 12.39
CA CYS A 85 -7.51 1.53 11.18
C CYS A 85 -7.97 0.80 9.90
N GLY A 86 -8.91 -0.16 10.00
CA GLY A 86 -9.38 -0.98 8.88
C GLY A 86 -8.27 -1.82 8.25
N GLN A 87 -7.22 -2.14 9.02
CA GLN A 87 -6.02 -2.82 8.55
C GLN A 87 -5.32 -2.12 7.37
N LEU A 88 -5.49 -0.80 7.25
CA LEU A 88 -4.86 0.00 6.20
C LEU A 88 -3.46 0.44 6.62
N PRO A 89 -2.41 0.17 5.82
CA PRO A 89 -1.02 0.44 6.22
C PRO A 89 -0.77 1.90 6.62
N LEU A 90 -1.33 2.85 5.86
CA LEU A 90 -1.15 4.27 6.12
C LEU A 90 -1.83 4.71 7.44
N ALA A 91 -3.05 4.23 7.69
CA ALA A 91 -3.78 4.55 8.92
C ALA A 91 -3.05 4.01 10.16
N ILE A 92 -2.55 2.78 10.09
CA ILE A 92 -1.78 2.15 11.18
C ILE A 92 -0.50 2.94 11.49
N ARG A 93 0.25 3.38 10.47
CA ARG A 93 1.45 4.20 10.69
C ARG A 93 1.14 5.53 11.36
N LEU A 94 0.04 6.18 10.97
CA LEU A 94 -0.38 7.44 11.59
C LEU A 94 -0.81 7.24 13.05
N ALA A 95 -1.57 6.18 13.34
CA ALA A 95 -1.95 5.84 14.71
C ALA A 95 -0.73 5.53 15.59
N GLY A 96 0.21 4.72 15.08
CA GLY A 96 1.45 4.39 15.79
C GLY A 96 2.33 5.61 16.08
N ALA A 97 2.34 6.61 15.19
CA ALA A 97 3.08 7.84 15.41
C ALA A 97 2.55 8.66 16.58
N GLY A 98 1.22 8.73 16.74
CA GLY A 98 0.58 9.36 17.91
C GLY A 98 0.76 8.54 19.18
N TRP A 99 0.73 7.22 19.07
CA TRP A 99 0.95 6.30 20.19
C TRP A 99 2.36 6.41 20.77
N ARG A 100 3.37 6.66 19.94
CA ARG A 100 4.74 6.91 20.40
C ARG A 100 4.80 8.13 21.34
N THR A 101 4.04 9.18 21.04
CA THR A 101 4.01 10.44 21.80
C THR A 101 3.05 10.47 22.99
N GLY A 102 2.14 9.50 23.12
CA GLY A 102 1.09 9.51 24.13
C GLY A 102 0.81 8.13 24.72
N ALA A 103 1.48 7.84 25.83
CA ALA A 103 0.91 7.09 26.95
C ALA A 103 1.05 7.98 28.20
N VAL A 104 0.41 9.15 28.15
CA VAL A 104 0.04 9.95 29.33
C VAL A 104 -1.39 10.42 29.09
N GLY A 105 -2.34 9.75 29.73
CA GLY A 105 -3.68 10.24 30.05
C GLY A 105 -4.69 10.35 28.91
N ARG A 106 -5.55 9.33 28.77
CA ARG A 106 -7.00 9.43 29.03
C ARG A 106 -7.52 8.07 29.47
#